data_AF-A0A6J8EQM7-F1
#
_entry.id   AF-A0A6J8EQM7-F1
#
_cell.length_a   1.000
_cell.length_b   1.000
_cell.length_c   1.000
_cell.angle_alpha   90.00
_cell.angle_beta   90.00
_cell.angle_gamma   90.00
#
_symmetry.space_group_name_H-M   'P 1'
#
loop_
_entity.id
_entity.type
_entity.pdbx_description
1 polymer ?
#
loop_
_entity_poly.entity_id
_entity_poly.type
_entity_poly.pdbx_seq_one_letter_code
_entity_poly.pdbx_strand_id
1 'polypeptide(L)'
;MPTFSFATAIIAFIVSVYGNDCREYSLTPSDQSLIDMMKHYLHTSRKANIPVAHSQQDIGVTYVRWGKKTCPESLDIVYAGQAGGNLYTNKGGGSNYLCLPSDPENGKVTTNDNDGLYGAEYDIWSSNKPSGFRSSMLQKEVPCAVCSRTGKVSVLMIPGRKSCYKGWKSEYNGFLMSQHKRYNQIDFICMDGDAEPLDNRSANENGALFYPIKAKYGSLRCPPYKDNTEVLCTVCY
;
A
#
# COMPACT_ATOMS: atom_id res chain seq x y z
N MET A 1 39.60 -30.53 35.03
CA MET A 1 39.91 -31.41 33.89
C MET A 1 38.69 -31.42 32.99
N PRO A 2 38.69 -30.70 31.85
CA PRO A 2 37.53 -30.68 30.96
C PRO A 2 37.59 -31.86 29.98
N THR A 3 36.43 -32.43 29.72
CA THR A 3 36.16 -33.54 28.82
C THR A 3 36.15 -33.06 27.37
N PHE A 4 37.05 -33.59 26.54
CA PHE A 4 37.03 -33.37 25.09
C PHE A 4 35.97 -34.26 24.44
N SER A 5 35.06 -33.64 23.69
CA SER A 5 33.95 -34.28 22.99
C SER A 5 34.42 -35.05 21.75
N PHE A 6 33.93 -36.29 21.60
CA PHE A 6 34.21 -37.24 20.50
C PHE A 6 33.97 -36.70 19.07
N ALA A 7 33.32 -35.53 18.92
CA ALA A 7 33.02 -34.94 17.61
C ALA A 7 34.26 -34.40 16.86
N THR A 8 35.32 -34.00 17.56
CA THR A 8 36.55 -33.45 16.92
C THR A 8 37.42 -34.52 16.27
N ALA A 9 37.34 -35.77 16.72
CA ALA A 9 38.09 -36.88 16.12
C ALA A 9 37.53 -37.34 14.76
N ILE A 10 36.23 -37.19 14.55
CA ILE A 10 35.55 -37.63 13.31
C ILE A 10 35.84 -36.67 12.16
N ILE A 11 35.95 -35.35 12.43
CA ILE A 11 36.27 -34.35 11.40
C ILE A 11 37.71 -34.53 10.90
N ALA A 12 38.66 -34.87 11.78
CA ALA A 12 40.04 -35.16 11.38
C ALA A 12 40.15 -36.42 10.50
N PHE A 13 39.28 -37.42 10.70
CA PHE A 13 39.26 -38.64 9.89
C PHE A 13 38.60 -38.43 8.51
N ILE A 14 37.56 -37.59 8.40
CA ILE A 14 36.91 -37.32 7.10
C ILE A 14 37.86 -36.55 6.17
N VAL A 15 38.69 -35.65 6.70
CA VAL A 15 39.68 -34.91 5.91
C VAL A 15 40.85 -35.81 5.45
N SER A 16 41.19 -36.88 6.19
CA SER A 16 42.25 -37.80 5.74
C SER A 16 41.76 -38.85 4.73
N VAL A 17 40.47 -39.21 4.75
CA VAL A 17 39.92 -40.22 3.82
C VAL A 17 39.59 -39.63 2.44
N TYR A 18 39.26 -38.33 2.35
CA TYR A 18 39.02 -37.63 1.07
C TYR A 18 40.18 -36.71 0.62
N GLY A 19 41.30 -36.71 1.34
CA GLY A 19 42.47 -35.86 1.06
C GLY A 19 43.53 -36.46 0.15
N ASN A 20 43.31 -37.64 -0.46
CA ASN A 20 44.35 -38.37 -1.19
C ASN A 20 44.16 -38.43 -2.71
N ASP A 21 43.31 -37.58 -3.30
CA ASP A 21 43.24 -37.45 -4.76
C ASP A 21 43.40 -35.98 -5.20
N CYS A 22 44.37 -35.29 -4.61
CA CYS A 22 44.95 -34.12 -5.28
C CYS A 22 45.87 -34.65 -6.39
N ARG A 23 45.31 -34.92 -7.57
CA ARG A 23 46.10 -34.88 -8.80
C ARG A 23 46.77 -33.52 -8.84
N GLU A 24 48.10 -33.46 -8.79
CA GLU A 24 48.84 -32.29 -9.22
C GLU A 24 48.43 -32.02 -10.68
N TYR A 25 47.51 -31.08 -10.86
CA TYR A 25 47.25 -30.54 -12.19
C TYR A 25 48.45 -29.68 -12.54
N SER A 26 49.25 -30.14 -13.50
CA SER A 26 50.27 -29.29 -14.14
C SER A 26 49.54 -28.17 -14.89
N LEU A 27 49.42 -27.02 -14.25
CA LEU A 27 48.81 -25.84 -14.83
C LEU A 27 49.60 -25.45 -16.08
N THR A 28 48.89 -25.24 -17.19
CA THR A 28 49.52 -24.72 -18.40
C THR A 28 49.95 -23.26 -18.17
N PRO A 29 50.90 -22.73 -18.96
CA PRO A 29 51.27 -21.32 -18.87
C PRO A 29 50.07 -20.35 -18.99
N SER A 30 49.01 -20.74 -19.73
CA SER A 30 47.76 -19.99 -19.82
C SER A 30 46.94 -20.01 -18.52
N ASP A 31 46.88 -21.16 -17.84
CA ASP A 31 46.15 -21.27 -16.57
C ASP A 31 46.85 -20.41 -15.49
N GLN A 32 48.18 -20.40 -15.51
CA GLN A 32 48.96 -19.56 -14.60
C GLN A 32 48.74 -18.06 -14.88
N SER A 33 48.68 -17.67 -16.15
CA SER A 33 48.38 -16.28 -16.54
C SER A 33 46.97 -15.84 -16.10
N LEU A 34 45.98 -16.74 -16.14
CA LEU A 34 44.62 -16.43 -15.69
C LEU A 34 44.57 -16.27 -14.17
N ILE A 35 45.24 -17.16 -13.44
CA ILE A 35 45.36 -17.06 -11.98
C ILE A 35 46.08 -15.78 -11.57
N ASP A 36 47.15 -15.41 -12.27
CA ASP A 36 47.90 -14.19 -11.98
C ASP A 36 47.10 -12.93 -12.32
N MET A 37 46.29 -12.97 -13.38
CA MET A 37 45.32 -11.91 -13.69
C MET A 37 44.25 -11.78 -12.59
N MET A 38 43.69 -12.90 -12.11
CA MET A 38 42.69 -12.89 -11.03
C MET A 38 43.29 -12.42 -9.70
N LYS A 39 44.53 -12.83 -9.38
CA LYS A 39 45.26 -12.34 -8.21
C LYS A 39 45.55 -10.85 -8.34
N HIS A 40 45.98 -10.39 -9.51
CA HIS A 40 46.20 -8.97 -9.79
C HIS A 40 44.90 -8.17 -9.60
N TYR A 41 43.78 -8.66 -10.16
CA TYR A 41 42.46 -8.05 -10.00
C TYR A 41 42.01 -8.01 -8.53
N LEU A 42 42.20 -9.08 -7.76
CA LEU A 42 41.90 -9.12 -6.32
C LEU A 42 42.81 -8.23 -5.48
N HIS A 43 44.01 -7.92 -5.98
CA HIS A 43 44.97 -7.05 -5.32
C HIS A 43 44.74 -5.57 -5.66
N THR A 44 44.31 -5.26 -6.88
CA THR A 44 43.97 -3.89 -7.31
C THR A 44 42.57 -3.47 -6.88
N SER A 45 41.60 -4.39 -6.83
CA SER A 45 40.24 -4.13 -6.31
C SER A 45 40.20 -3.88 -4.80
N ARG A 46 41.24 -4.26 -4.06
CA ARG A 46 41.36 -4.03 -2.61
C ARG A 46 41.65 -2.58 -2.20
N LYS A 47 41.67 -1.62 -3.14
CA LYS A 47 41.89 -0.19 -2.87
C LYS A 47 40.82 0.73 -3.47
N ALA A 48 39.56 0.37 -3.25
CA ALA A 48 38.51 1.37 -3.22
C ALA A 48 37.73 1.18 -1.92
N ASN A 49 38.21 1.80 -0.84
CA ASN A 49 37.31 2.20 0.26
C ASN A 49 36.43 3.31 -0.30
N ILE A 50 35.51 2.97 -1.19
CA ILE A 50 34.35 3.79 -1.45
C ILE A 50 33.58 3.72 -0.13
N PRO A 51 33.39 4.84 0.59
CA PRO A 51 32.36 4.84 1.61
C PRO A 51 31.08 4.51 0.85
N VAL A 52 30.61 3.27 0.99
CA VAL A 52 29.21 2.98 0.70
C VAL A 52 28.50 3.84 1.72
N ALA A 53 28.13 5.05 1.32
CA ALA A 53 27.01 5.71 1.92
C ALA A 53 25.88 4.70 1.74
N HIS A 54 25.64 3.90 2.77
CA HIS A 54 24.33 3.36 2.99
C HIS A 54 23.45 4.59 3.14
N SER A 55 23.01 5.18 2.02
CA SER A 55 21.69 5.78 2.00
C SER A 55 20.83 4.62 2.39
N GLN A 56 20.46 4.57 3.66
CA GLN A 56 19.43 3.69 4.15
C GLN A 56 18.23 4.05 3.29
N GLN A 57 18.03 3.28 2.21
CA GLN A 57 16.94 3.49 1.32
C GLN A 57 15.74 3.15 2.18
N ASP A 58 15.00 4.17 2.60
CA ASP A 58 13.84 4.00 3.46
C ASP A 58 12.77 3.27 2.65
N ILE A 59 12.88 1.93 2.66
CA ILE A 59 11.91 1.05 2.05
C ILE A 59 10.60 1.28 2.79
N GLY A 60 9.59 1.69 2.05
CA GLY A 60 8.27 1.98 2.60
C GLY A 60 7.18 1.72 1.59
N VAL A 61 5.95 1.75 2.08
CA VAL A 61 4.74 1.73 1.26
C VAL A 61 3.88 2.94 1.57
N THR A 62 3.16 3.40 0.56
CA THR A 62 2.17 4.46 0.71
C THR A 62 0.77 3.93 0.53
N TYR A 63 -0.19 4.53 1.22
CA TYR A 63 -1.62 4.28 0.99
C TYR A 63 -2.43 5.55 1.22
N VAL A 64 -3.63 5.60 0.63
CA VAL A 64 -4.58 6.69 0.88
C VAL A 64 -5.49 6.31 2.04
N ARG A 65 -5.55 7.16 3.06
CA ARG A 65 -6.55 7.10 4.12
C ARG A 65 -7.72 8.00 3.74
N TRP A 66 -8.80 7.38 3.26
CA TRP A 66 -10.01 8.08 2.85
C TRP A 66 -10.85 8.51 4.05
N GLY A 67 -11.34 9.74 4.01
CA GLY A 67 -12.24 10.32 5.00
C GLY A 67 -11.53 10.91 6.22
N LYS A 68 -10.21 11.08 6.19
CA LYS A 68 -9.42 11.74 7.25
C LYS A 68 -8.39 12.68 6.64
N LYS A 69 -8.11 13.78 7.34
CA LYS A 69 -7.05 14.74 6.99
C LYS A 69 -5.67 14.33 7.50
N THR A 70 -5.59 13.30 8.34
CA THR A 70 -4.36 12.89 9.04
C THR A 70 -4.09 11.39 8.92
N CYS A 71 -2.81 11.03 8.98
CA CYS A 71 -2.38 9.64 9.12
C CYS A 71 -2.49 9.15 10.57
N PRO A 72 -2.53 7.84 10.82
CA PRO A 72 -2.34 7.30 12.17
C PRO A 72 -1.05 7.83 12.81
N GLU A 73 -1.02 8.02 14.13
CA GLU A 73 0.09 8.71 14.84
C GLU A 73 1.48 8.12 14.59
N SER A 74 1.58 6.83 14.22
CA SER A 74 2.85 6.15 13.94
C SER A 74 3.33 6.29 12.50
N LEU A 75 2.68 7.09 11.67
CA LEU A 75 2.92 7.20 10.23
C LEU A 75 3.16 8.63 9.80
N ASP A 76 4.08 8.77 8.85
CA ASP A 76 4.35 10.05 8.22
C ASP A 76 3.27 10.36 7.19
N ILE A 77 2.83 11.62 7.17
CA ILE A 77 1.96 12.13 6.11
C ILE A 77 2.84 12.56 4.94
N VAL A 78 2.53 12.06 3.75
CA VAL A 78 3.13 12.55 2.50
C VAL A 78 2.45 13.86 2.11
N TYR A 79 1.12 13.86 2.05
CA TYR A 79 0.30 15.06 1.91
C TYR A 79 -1.15 14.81 2.36
N ALA A 80 -1.85 15.90 2.66
CA ALA A 80 -3.29 15.92 2.90
C ALA A 80 -4.02 16.68 1.80
N GLY A 81 -5.29 16.35 1.60
CA GLY A 81 -6.17 17.15 0.77
C GLY A 81 -7.57 16.59 0.69
N GLN A 82 -8.15 16.63 -0.50
CA GLN A 82 -9.53 16.25 -0.74
C GLN A 82 -9.64 15.12 -1.75
N ALA A 83 -10.62 14.27 -1.55
CA ALA A 83 -10.97 13.29 -2.55
C ALA A 83 -11.60 14.00 -3.76
N GLY A 84 -11.29 13.48 -4.93
CA GLY A 84 -11.87 13.91 -6.19
C GLY A 84 -11.99 12.74 -7.16
N GLY A 85 -12.53 13.04 -8.32
CA GLY A 85 -12.70 12.07 -9.38
C GLY A 85 -13.55 12.63 -10.49
N ASN A 86 -14.23 11.73 -11.18
CA ASN A 86 -15.10 12.07 -12.28
C ASN A 86 -16.48 12.54 -11.80
N LEU A 87 -17.17 13.33 -12.63
CA LEU A 87 -18.57 13.69 -12.40
C LEU A 87 -19.40 12.40 -12.31
N TYR A 88 -20.29 12.28 -11.33
CA TYR A 88 -21.09 11.08 -11.10
C TYR A 88 -21.85 10.57 -12.35
N THR A 89 -22.28 11.46 -13.24
CA THR A 89 -23.00 11.12 -14.48
C THR A 89 -22.11 10.87 -15.69
N ASN A 90 -20.81 11.17 -15.62
CA ASN A 90 -19.87 10.95 -16.73
C ASN A 90 -19.50 9.47 -16.90
N LYS A 91 -19.64 8.97 -18.13
CA LYS A 91 -19.40 7.55 -18.47
C LYS A 91 -17.92 7.20 -18.72
N GLY A 92 -17.07 8.20 -18.98
CA GLY A 92 -15.65 8.05 -19.36
C GLY A 92 -14.75 8.99 -18.58
N GLY A 93 -13.49 9.22 -19.00
CA GLY A 93 -12.56 10.14 -18.32
C GLY A 93 -11.66 9.45 -17.30
N GLY A 94 -12.25 8.95 -16.20
CA GLY A 94 -11.55 8.22 -15.15
C GLY A 94 -12.49 7.33 -14.32
N SER A 95 -11.98 6.22 -13.79
CA SER A 95 -12.76 5.21 -13.06
C SER A 95 -12.27 4.94 -11.63
N ASN A 96 -11.44 5.82 -11.08
CA ASN A 96 -10.90 5.72 -9.73
C ASN A 96 -11.09 7.04 -8.97
N TYR A 97 -11.08 6.95 -7.63
CA TYR A 97 -10.96 8.14 -6.80
C TYR A 97 -9.51 8.61 -6.78
N LEU A 98 -9.32 9.92 -6.62
CA LEU A 98 -8.02 10.58 -6.49
C LEU A 98 -7.95 11.29 -5.14
N CYS A 99 -6.80 11.24 -4.49
CA CYS A 99 -6.52 12.10 -3.35
C CYS A 99 -5.76 13.32 -3.87
N LEU A 100 -6.47 14.44 -4.03
CA LEU A 100 -5.93 15.67 -4.60
C LEU A 100 -5.25 16.48 -3.49
N PRO A 101 -4.00 16.94 -3.69
CA PRO A 101 -3.30 17.75 -2.69
C PRO A 101 -4.01 19.10 -2.47
N SER A 102 -3.85 19.66 -1.27
CA SER A 102 -4.40 20.99 -0.93
C SER A 102 -3.69 22.14 -1.65
N ASP A 103 -2.50 21.89 -2.19
CA ASP A 103 -1.59 22.83 -2.84
C ASP A 103 -1.26 22.39 -4.28
N PRO A 104 -2.25 22.33 -5.19
CA PRO A 104 -2.02 21.87 -6.56
C PRO A 104 -1.16 22.86 -7.36
N GLU A 105 -0.27 22.32 -8.18
CA GLU A 105 0.38 23.07 -9.25
C GLU A 105 -0.55 23.14 -10.48
N ASN A 106 -0.85 24.35 -10.94
CA ASN A 106 -1.80 24.56 -12.04
C ASN A 106 -1.10 24.57 -13.41
N GLY A 107 -1.72 23.89 -14.38
CA GLY A 107 -1.36 24.00 -15.79
C GLY A 107 -1.84 25.30 -16.43
N LYS A 108 -1.73 25.39 -17.77
CA LYS A 108 -2.27 26.53 -18.53
C LYS A 108 -3.78 26.39 -18.70
N VAL A 109 -4.49 27.51 -18.63
CA VAL A 109 -5.93 27.58 -18.94
C VAL A 109 -6.15 27.21 -20.41
N THR A 110 -7.11 26.32 -20.67
CA THR A 110 -7.54 25.93 -22.02
C THR A 110 -9.05 26.16 -22.18
N THR A 111 -9.52 26.26 -23.43
CA THR A 111 -10.95 26.44 -23.77
C THR A 111 -11.50 25.28 -24.62
N ASN A 112 -10.79 24.14 -24.62
CA ASN A 112 -11.19 22.94 -25.33
C ASN A 112 -12.16 22.09 -24.50
N ASP A 113 -12.85 21.18 -25.17
CA ASP A 113 -13.86 20.29 -24.58
C ASP A 113 -13.22 19.05 -23.91
N ASN A 114 -12.19 19.29 -23.10
CA ASN A 114 -11.57 18.24 -22.30
C ASN A 114 -12.47 17.87 -21.10
N ASP A 115 -12.32 16.65 -20.59
CA ASP A 115 -13.07 16.21 -19.41
C ASP A 115 -12.62 16.94 -18.13
N GLY A 116 -13.51 16.96 -17.14
CA GLY A 116 -13.33 17.66 -15.88
C GLY A 116 -12.84 16.77 -14.73
N LEU A 117 -12.07 17.36 -13.82
CA LEU A 117 -11.80 16.81 -12.50
C LEU A 117 -12.71 17.49 -11.49
N TYR A 118 -13.43 16.70 -10.70
CA TYR A 118 -14.42 17.17 -9.75
C TYR A 118 -14.01 16.80 -8.32
N GLY A 119 -14.35 17.65 -7.35
CA GLY A 119 -14.29 17.30 -5.93
C GLY A 119 -15.25 16.14 -5.61
N ALA A 120 -15.05 15.49 -4.48
CA ALA A 120 -15.91 14.40 -4.06
C ALA A 120 -16.70 14.72 -2.79
N GLU A 121 -17.94 14.23 -2.76
CA GLU A 121 -18.88 14.45 -1.66
C GLU A 121 -19.32 13.11 -1.05
N TYR A 122 -19.57 13.12 0.25
CA TYR A 122 -20.32 12.06 0.89
C TYR A 122 -21.79 12.18 0.50
N ASP A 123 -22.36 11.09 -0.03
CA ASP A 123 -23.80 11.01 -0.27
C ASP A 123 -24.45 10.02 0.71
N ILE A 124 -24.28 10.38 1.98
CA ILE A 124 -24.66 9.57 3.14
C ILE A 124 -25.74 10.32 3.91
N TRP A 125 -26.99 10.06 3.56
CA TRP A 125 -28.18 10.48 4.29
C TRP A 125 -28.34 9.73 5.61
N SER A 126 -29.10 10.31 6.54
CA SER A 126 -29.52 9.62 7.78
C SER A 126 -30.20 8.26 7.53
N SER A 127 -30.85 8.06 6.39
CA SER A 127 -31.58 6.83 6.04
C SER A 127 -30.70 5.70 5.47
N ASN A 128 -29.51 6.01 4.94
CA ASN A 128 -28.57 5.03 4.39
C ASN A 128 -27.20 5.03 5.11
N LYS A 129 -27.06 5.85 6.16
CA LYS A 129 -25.85 5.95 6.98
C LYS A 129 -25.50 4.61 7.63
N PRO A 130 -24.24 4.15 7.54
CA PRO A 130 -23.80 2.99 8.28
C PRO A 130 -24.00 3.16 9.79
N SER A 131 -24.27 2.05 10.48
CA SER A 131 -24.62 2.09 11.91
C SER A 131 -23.54 2.74 12.78
N GLY A 132 -22.26 2.51 12.45
CA GLY A 132 -21.12 3.06 13.18
C GLY A 132 -20.69 4.49 12.82
N PHE A 133 -21.27 5.11 11.79
CA PHE A 133 -20.96 6.50 11.44
C PHE A 133 -21.60 7.47 12.46
N ARG A 134 -20.84 8.48 12.92
CA ARG A 134 -21.30 9.40 13.98
C ARG A 134 -22.49 10.27 13.55
N SER A 135 -22.53 10.71 12.29
CA SER A 135 -23.56 11.62 11.79
C SER A 135 -23.80 11.42 10.29
N SER A 136 -24.91 11.98 9.80
CA SER A 136 -25.14 12.14 8.36
C SER A 136 -24.05 13.04 7.79
N MET A 137 -23.48 12.62 6.66
CA MET A 137 -22.38 13.32 5.98
C MET A 137 -22.80 13.90 4.64
N LEU A 138 -24.09 13.77 4.28
CA LEU A 138 -24.69 14.31 3.07
C LEU A 138 -24.09 15.66 2.66
N GLN A 139 -23.67 15.75 1.39
CA GLN A 139 -23.23 16.99 0.73
C GLN A 139 -21.98 17.63 1.33
N LYS A 140 -21.24 16.88 2.15
CA LYS A 140 -19.95 17.34 2.67
C LYS A 140 -18.82 16.79 1.83
N GLU A 141 -17.79 17.60 1.62
CA GLU A 141 -16.59 17.20 0.91
C GLU A 141 -15.78 16.18 1.71
N VAL A 142 -15.15 15.25 0.97
CA VAL A 142 -14.45 14.10 1.54
C VAL A 142 -12.96 14.41 1.64
N PRO A 143 -12.36 14.48 2.84
CA PRO A 143 -10.93 14.64 2.98
C PRO A 143 -10.19 13.32 2.70
N CYS A 144 -8.91 13.44 2.40
CA CYS A 144 -8.01 12.30 2.29
C CYS A 144 -6.60 12.67 2.77
N ALA A 145 -5.84 11.66 3.18
CA ALA A 145 -4.42 11.79 3.48
C ALA A 145 -3.64 10.65 2.84
N VAL A 146 -2.52 10.95 2.20
CA VAL A 146 -1.58 9.93 1.72
C VAL A 146 -0.55 9.70 2.81
N CYS A 147 -0.49 8.47 3.30
CA CYS A 147 0.34 8.06 4.43
C CYS A 147 1.50 7.19 3.95
N SER A 148 2.67 7.41 4.51
CA SER A 148 3.87 6.61 4.27
C SER A 148 4.18 5.74 5.48
N ARG A 149 4.45 4.46 5.24
CA ARG A 149 4.92 3.52 6.25
C ARG A 149 6.31 2.98 5.93
N THR A 150 7.28 3.47 6.68
CA THR A 150 8.67 3.01 6.61
C THR A 150 8.84 1.61 7.21
N GLY A 151 9.74 0.82 6.66
CA GLY A 151 10.06 -0.54 7.10
C GLY A 151 9.03 -1.60 6.70
N LYS A 152 8.10 -1.26 5.79
CA LYS A 152 7.08 -2.17 5.23
C LYS A 152 7.08 -2.09 3.72
N VAL A 153 6.70 -3.21 3.10
CA VAL A 153 6.78 -3.41 1.63
C VAL A 153 5.42 -3.70 0.99
N SER A 154 4.37 -3.85 1.80
CA SER A 154 3.03 -4.08 1.27
C SER A 154 1.97 -3.42 2.13
N VAL A 155 0.92 -2.99 1.46
CA VAL A 155 -0.35 -2.60 2.06
C VAL A 155 -1.48 -3.35 1.36
N LEU A 156 -2.55 -3.70 2.08
CA LEU A 156 -3.68 -4.45 1.56
C LEU A 156 -4.99 -3.93 2.14
N MET A 157 -5.97 -3.64 1.27
CA MET A 157 -7.35 -3.44 1.68
C MET A 157 -8.11 -4.77 1.63
N ILE A 158 -8.74 -5.14 2.74
CA ILE A 158 -9.55 -6.35 2.86
C ILE A 158 -11.02 -5.95 3.02
N PRO A 159 -11.87 -6.15 2.00
CA PRO A 159 -13.31 -5.93 2.11
C PRO A 159 -13.97 -7.06 2.93
N GLY A 160 -15.05 -6.73 3.62
CA GLY A 160 -15.83 -7.66 4.44
C GLY A 160 -15.28 -7.92 5.86
N ARG A 161 -14.19 -7.26 6.28
CA ARG A 161 -13.60 -7.43 7.63
C ARG A 161 -13.29 -6.10 8.29
N LYS A 162 -13.31 -6.09 9.64
CA LYS A 162 -12.73 -5.00 10.47
C LYS A 162 -11.33 -5.31 10.99
N SER A 163 -10.80 -6.49 10.70
CA SER A 163 -9.52 -6.96 11.20
C SER A 163 -8.68 -7.59 10.10
N CYS A 164 -7.37 -7.51 10.24
CA CYS A 164 -6.42 -8.13 9.34
C CYS A 164 -6.30 -9.64 9.59
N TYR A 165 -5.74 -10.37 8.63
CA TYR A 165 -5.39 -11.78 8.82
C TYR A 165 -4.10 -11.92 9.64
N LYS A 166 -3.81 -13.14 10.10
CA LYS A 166 -2.57 -13.44 10.85
C LYS A 166 -1.34 -12.97 10.05
N GLY A 167 -0.42 -12.29 10.74
CA GLY A 167 0.81 -11.74 10.15
C GLY A 167 0.67 -10.30 9.65
N TRP A 168 -0.55 -9.79 9.53
CA TRP A 168 -0.84 -8.42 9.13
C TRP A 168 -1.34 -7.58 10.31
N LYS A 169 -1.02 -6.29 10.30
CA LYS A 169 -1.48 -5.32 11.29
C LYS A 169 -2.41 -4.29 10.64
N SER A 170 -3.40 -3.82 11.40
CA SER A 170 -4.35 -2.82 10.90
C SER A 170 -3.71 -1.44 10.92
N GLU A 171 -3.85 -0.71 9.81
CA GLU A 171 -3.71 0.76 9.80
C GLU A 171 -4.99 1.42 10.26
N TYR A 172 -6.09 1.05 9.63
CA TYR A 172 -7.43 1.52 9.99
C TYR A 172 -8.49 0.55 9.47
N ASN A 173 -9.71 0.75 9.93
CA ASN A 173 -10.87 0.01 9.48
C ASN A 173 -12.08 0.95 9.37
N GLY A 174 -13.09 0.50 8.64
CA GLY A 174 -14.31 1.26 8.45
C GLY A 174 -15.26 0.55 7.51
N PHE A 175 -15.77 1.27 6.52
CA PHE A 175 -16.85 0.83 5.65
C PHE A 175 -16.44 0.89 4.19
N LEU A 176 -16.79 -0.16 3.46
CA LEU A 176 -16.57 -0.22 2.02
C LEU A 176 -17.50 0.77 1.33
N MET A 177 -16.94 1.63 0.50
CA MET A 177 -17.68 2.65 -0.24
C MET A 177 -17.33 2.61 -1.73
N SER A 178 -18.28 3.04 -2.56
CA SER A 178 -18.10 3.27 -3.99
C SER A 178 -19.23 4.19 -4.49
N GLN A 179 -19.35 4.37 -5.80
CA GLN A 179 -20.42 5.13 -6.42
C GLN A 179 -21.77 4.41 -6.29
N HIS A 180 -22.87 5.17 -6.32
CA HIS A 180 -24.20 4.59 -6.32
C HIS A 180 -24.49 3.82 -7.61
N LYS A 181 -25.15 2.67 -7.47
CA LYS A 181 -25.46 1.71 -8.54
C LYS A 181 -26.22 2.24 -9.77
N ARG A 182 -26.76 3.47 -9.71
CA ARG A 182 -27.46 4.12 -10.85
C ARG A 182 -26.53 5.02 -11.68
N TYR A 183 -25.31 5.22 -11.22
CA TYR A 183 -24.31 6.09 -11.83
C TYR A 183 -23.15 5.24 -12.35
N ASN A 184 -22.08 5.89 -12.81
CA ASN A 184 -20.97 5.22 -13.46
C ASN A 184 -20.11 4.44 -12.47
N GLN A 185 -19.47 3.38 -12.97
CA GLN A 185 -18.61 2.54 -12.14
C GLN A 185 -17.36 3.31 -11.68
N ILE A 186 -16.98 3.09 -10.42
CA ILE A 186 -15.73 3.56 -9.83
C ILE A 186 -15.23 2.49 -8.87
N ASP A 187 -13.96 2.56 -8.50
CA ASP A 187 -13.36 1.62 -7.55
C ASP A 187 -14.09 1.53 -6.21
N PHE A 188 -13.93 0.38 -5.54
CA PHE A 188 -14.28 0.23 -4.14
C PHE A 188 -13.11 0.65 -3.26
N ILE A 189 -13.38 1.48 -2.25
CA ILE A 189 -12.37 1.90 -1.29
C ILE A 189 -12.82 1.63 0.15
N CYS A 190 -11.85 1.67 1.06
CA CYS A 190 -12.13 1.62 2.48
C CYS A 190 -12.19 3.03 3.08
N MET A 191 -13.40 3.49 3.40
CA MET A 191 -13.60 4.75 4.11
C MET A 191 -13.35 4.54 5.60
N ASP A 192 -12.61 5.46 6.24
CA ASP A 192 -12.35 5.37 7.68
C ASP A 192 -13.66 5.32 8.49
N GLY A 193 -13.71 4.48 9.52
CA GLY A 193 -14.89 4.34 10.38
C GLY A 193 -15.22 5.60 11.17
N ASP A 194 -14.24 6.47 11.42
CA ASP A 194 -14.40 7.79 12.03
C ASP A 194 -14.19 8.93 11.02
N ALA A 195 -14.72 8.73 9.82
CA ALA A 195 -14.65 9.69 8.74
C ALA A 195 -15.18 11.08 9.15
N GLU A 196 -14.51 12.12 8.66
CA GLU A 196 -14.80 13.52 8.94
C GLU A 196 -15.03 14.29 7.63
N PRO A 197 -15.68 15.47 7.69
CA PRO A 197 -15.78 16.32 6.53
C PRO A 197 -14.49 17.12 6.34
N LEU A 198 -14.24 17.57 5.11
CA LEU A 198 -13.10 18.42 4.83
C LEU A 198 -13.15 19.68 5.71
N ASP A 199 -14.28 20.37 5.68
CA ASP A 199 -14.62 21.53 6.51
C ASP A 199 -16.11 21.53 6.90
N ASN A 200 -16.68 22.70 7.22
CA ASN A 200 -18.10 22.84 7.57
C ASN A 200 -19.00 23.16 6.37
N ARG A 201 -18.46 23.14 5.15
CA ARG A 201 -19.23 23.34 3.93
C ARG A 201 -20.17 22.17 3.68
N SER A 202 -21.28 22.51 3.06
CA SER A 202 -22.33 21.58 2.67
C SER A 202 -23.01 22.15 1.44
N ALA A 203 -22.68 21.62 0.28
CA ALA A 203 -23.23 22.06 -0.99
C ALA A 203 -23.61 20.84 -1.83
N ASN A 204 -24.57 21.00 -2.74
CA ASN A 204 -25.01 19.91 -3.62
C ASN A 204 -24.33 20.05 -4.98
N GLU A 205 -23.03 19.79 -5.04
CA GLU A 205 -22.21 20.04 -6.24
C GLU A 205 -22.23 18.85 -7.19
N ASN A 206 -22.52 17.66 -6.67
CA ASN A 206 -22.62 16.40 -7.39
C ASN A 206 -21.37 16.09 -8.22
N GLY A 207 -20.20 16.20 -7.61
CA GLY A 207 -18.94 15.78 -8.23
C GLY A 207 -18.78 14.26 -8.28
N ALA A 208 -17.68 13.74 -7.77
CA ALA A 208 -17.58 12.33 -7.42
C ALA A 208 -18.38 12.06 -6.13
N LEU A 209 -18.99 10.89 -5.98
CA LEU A 209 -19.87 10.61 -4.83
C LEU A 209 -19.50 9.31 -4.13
N PHE A 210 -19.46 9.36 -2.79
CA PHE A 210 -19.23 8.20 -1.94
C PHE A 210 -20.51 7.68 -1.32
N TYR A 211 -20.84 6.42 -1.63
CA TYR A 211 -21.98 5.70 -1.09
C TYR A 211 -21.54 4.44 -0.32
N PRO A 212 -22.19 4.14 0.82
CA PRO A 212 -21.96 2.89 1.53
C PRO A 212 -22.39 1.67 0.71
N ILE A 213 -21.55 0.63 0.73
CA ILE A 213 -21.86 -0.65 0.11
C ILE A 213 -22.57 -1.56 1.08
N LYS A 214 -23.57 -2.29 0.58
CA LYS A 214 -24.25 -3.35 1.31
C LYS A 214 -24.10 -4.69 0.60
N ALA A 215 -24.00 -5.75 1.38
CA ALA A 215 -24.00 -7.12 0.87
C ALA A 215 -25.34 -7.44 0.22
N LYS A 216 -25.30 -8.20 -0.86
CA LYS A 216 -26.47 -8.63 -1.61
C LYS A 216 -26.41 -10.12 -1.92
N TYR A 217 -27.49 -10.82 -1.59
CA TYR A 217 -27.66 -12.25 -1.88
C TYR A 217 -27.59 -12.54 -3.38
N GLY A 218 -27.28 -13.79 -3.72
CA GLY A 218 -27.11 -14.27 -5.09
C GLY A 218 -25.84 -15.11 -5.17
N SER A 219 -24.93 -14.76 -6.07
CA SER A 219 -23.61 -15.42 -6.17
C SER A 219 -22.73 -15.16 -4.94
N LEU A 220 -23.03 -14.11 -4.15
CA LEU A 220 -22.43 -13.93 -2.83
C LEU A 220 -23.06 -14.91 -1.85
N ARG A 221 -22.25 -15.84 -1.33
CA ARG A 221 -22.71 -16.85 -0.36
C ARG A 221 -23.15 -16.20 0.94
N CYS A 222 -24.35 -16.55 1.39
CA CYS A 222 -24.95 -16.02 2.60
C CYS A 222 -25.59 -17.18 3.37
N PRO A 223 -24.96 -17.71 4.44
CA PRO A 223 -23.73 -17.24 5.12
C PRO A 223 -22.40 -17.43 4.34
N PRO A 224 -21.30 -16.73 4.73
CA PRO A 224 -21.13 -15.94 5.97
C PRO A 224 -21.59 -14.48 5.87
N TYR A 225 -21.89 -13.98 4.67
CA TYR A 225 -22.46 -12.63 4.52
C TYR A 225 -23.94 -12.61 4.90
N LYS A 226 -24.45 -11.43 5.25
CA LYS A 226 -25.85 -11.19 5.62
C LYS A 226 -26.47 -10.21 4.62
N ASP A 227 -27.72 -10.43 4.21
CA ASP A 227 -28.33 -9.60 3.16
C ASP A 227 -28.55 -8.19 3.69
N ASN A 228 -28.42 -7.20 2.81
CA ASN A 228 -28.71 -5.80 3.10
C ASN A 228 -27.92 -5.21 4.29
N THR A 229 -26.81 -5.82 4.70
CA THR A 229 -25.93 -5.24 5.72
C THR A 229 -24.78 -4.50 5.08
N GLU A 230 -24.38 -3.39 5.69
CA GLU A 230 -23.16 -2.65 5.34
C GLU A 230 -21.94 -3.59 5.26
N VAL A 231 -21.11 -3.36 4.25
CA VAL A 231 -19.86 -4.12 4.06
C VAL A 231 -18.74 -3.34 4.73
N LEU A 232 -18.05 -4.02 5.65
CA LEU A 232 -16.92 -3.46 6.40
C LEU A 232 -15.64 -3.54 5.57
N CYS A 233 -14.59 -2.86 5.99
CA CYS A 233 -13.27 -3.00 5.39
C CYS A 233 -12.16 -2.67 6.39
N THR A 234 -10.95 -3.11 6.08
CA THR A 234 -9.73 -2.76 6.82
C THR A 234 -8.56 -2.61 5.86
N VAL A 235 -7.67 -1.67 6.16
CA VAL A 235 -6.39 -1.51 5.47
C VAL A 235 -5.29 -2.02 6.39
N CYS A 236 -4.43 -2.88 5.86
CA CYS A 236 -3.46 -3.68 6.58
C CYS A 236 -2.06 -3.55 6.01
N TYR A 237 -1.03 -3.75 6.84
CA TYR A 237 0.40 -3.79 6.48
C TYR A 237 1.15 -4.92 7.19
#